data_AF-A0A8H5X9F6-F1
#
_entry.id   AF-A0A8H5X9F6-F1
#
_cell.length_a   1.000
_cell.length_b   1.000
_cell.length_c   1.000
_cell.angle_alpha   90.00
_cell.angle_beta   90.00
_cell.angle_gamma   90.00
#
_symmetry.space_group_name_H-M   'P 1'
#
loop_
_entity.id
_entity.type
_entity.pdbx_description
1 polymer ?
#
loop_
_entity_poly.entity_id
_entity_poly.type
_entity_poly.pdbx_seq_one_letter_code
_entity_poly.pdbx_strand_id
1 'polypeptide(L)'
;MRLSSFIAGAALLSSGANALNILLGNDDGFGSGNLREMYRIFKEKGHNVWLVAPATKQSGKGGTSDFTTEGNLTAPSQYDLIPKGAPSVGHDPKDSQIWYYNGTPAACTFVALDYVLPKFANFS
;
A
#
# COMPACT_ATOMS: atom_id res chain seq x y z
N MET A 1 1.48 -53.33 -6.29
CA MET A 1 0.72 -52.19 -5.75
C MET A 1 1.09 -50.93 -6.52
N ARG A 2 0.10 -50.32 -7.18
CA ARG A 2 0.23 -49.17 -8.10
C ARG A 2 0.27 -47.86 -7.30
N LEU A 3 1.45 -47.40 -6.89
CA LEU A 3 1.62 -46.08 -6.26
C LEU A 3 1.77 -44.92 -7.27
N SER A 4 1.98 -45.24 -8.55
CA SER A 4 2.35 -44.26 -9.58
C SER A 4 1.18 -43.44 -10.15
N SER A 5 -0.07 -43.82 -9.89
CA SER A 5 -1.24 -43.12 -10.47
C SER A 5 -1.79 -41.98 -9.61
N PHE A 6 -1.37 -41.85 -8.34
CA PHE A 6 -1.93 -40.83 -7.43
C PHE A 6 -1.25 -39.45 -7.55
N ILE A 7 0.01 -39.38 -7.99
CA ILE A 7 0.73 -38.10 -8.09
C ILE A 7 0.31 -37.30 -9.33
N ALA A 8 -0.11 -37.97 -10.41
CA ALA A 8 -0.51 -37.30 -11.66
C ALA A 8 -1.85 -36.53 -11.55
N GLY A 9 -2.71 -36.84 -10.57
CA GLY A 9 -4.01 -36.19 -10.39
C GLY A 9 -3.97 -34.88 -9.59
N ALA A 10 -2.98 -34.70 -8.71
CA ALA A 10 -2.92 -33.53 -7.82
C ALA A 10 -2.46 -32.25 -8.52
N ALA A 11 -1.73 -32.35 -9.64
CA ALA A 11 -1.24 -31.21 -10.39
C ALA A 11 -2.33 -30.50 -11.25
N LEU A 12 -3.50 -31.11 -11.41
CA LEU A 12 -4.59 -30.58 -12.26
C LEU A 12 -5.61 -29.73 -11.49
N LEU A 13 -5.45 -29.58 -10.17
CA LEU A 13 -6.35 -28.81 -9.29
C LEU A 13 -5.77 -27.48 -8.81
N SER A 14 -4.61 -27.04 -9.32
CA SER A 14 -4.15 -25.68 -9.11
C SER A 14 -4.98 -24.72 -9.97
N SER A 15 -6.20 -24.43 -9.53
CA SER A 15 -6.94 -23.25 -9.97
C SER A 15 -5.98 -22.07 -9.83
N GLY A 16 -5.58 -21.45 -10.93
CA GLY A 16 -4.67 -20.30 -10.90
C GLY A 16 -5.31 -19.18 -10.09
N ALA A 17 -4.96 -19.06 -8.81
CA ALA A 17 -5.29 -17.91 -8.01
C ALA A 17 -4.46 -16.75 -8.59
N ASN A 18 -5.06 -15.99 -9.51
CA ASN A 18 -4.43 -14.79 -10.06
C ASN A 18 -4.46 -13.71 -8.98
N ALA A 19 -3.42 -13.68 -8.15
CA ALA A 19 -3.20 -12.59 -7.21
C ALA A 19 -3.08 -11.27 -7.99
N LEU A 20 -3.96 -10.31 -7.71
CA LEU A 20 -3.87 -8.98 -8.30
C LEU A 20 -2.73 -8.18 -7.65
N ASN A 21 -2.06 -7.36 -8.46
CA ASN A 21 -1.24 -6.25 -7.99
C ASN A 21 -2.17 -5.06 -7.72
N ILE A 22 -2.27 -4.63 -6.47
CA ILE A 22 -3.22 -3.61 -6.03
C ILE A 22 -2.45 -2.44 -5.42
N LEU A 23 -2.61 -1.25 -6.00
CA LEU A 23 -2.33 0.00 -5.32
C LEU A 23 -3.58 0.42 -4.52
N LEU A 24 -3.43 0.57 -3.21
CA LEU A 24 -4.50 0.95 -2.29
C LEU A 24 -4.23 2.33 -1.68
N GLY A 25 -5.21 3.22 -1.72
CA GLY A 25 -5.11 4.57 -1.15
C GLY A 25 -6.45 5.06 -0.59
N ASN A 26 -6.42 6.22 0.07
CA ASN A 26 -7.60 6.93 0.56
C ASN A 26 -7.28 8.42 0.76
N ASP A 27 -8.23 9.15 1.36
CA ASP A 27 -8.08 10.52 1.84
C ASP A 27 -8.10 10.67 3.36
N ASP A 28 -8.48 9.65 4.14
CA ASP A 28 -8.47 9.72 5.61
C ASP A 28 -7.05 9.67 6.22
N GLY A 29 -6.06 9.18 5.45
CA GLY A 29 -4.67 9.01 5.86
C GLY A 29 -4.24 7.54 5.98
N PHE A 30 -2.94 7.30 5.87
CA PHE A 30 -2.35 5.95 5.83
C PHE A 30 -2.54 5.16 7.14
N GLY A 31 -2.76 5.85 8.26
CA GLY A 31 -3.00 5.26 9.57
C GLY A 31 -4.46 4.87 9.84
N SER A 32 -5.39 5.23 8.95
CA SER A 32 -6.82 5.09 9.25
C SER A 32 -7.26 3.63 9.32
N GLY A 33 -8.10 3.30 10.31
CA GLY A 33 -8.51 1.92 10.60
C GLY A 33 -9.18 1.22 9.41
N ASN A 34 -10.09 1.92 8.71
CA ASN A 34 -10.79 1.35 7.56
C ASN A 34 -9.84 1.00 6.41
N LEU A 35 -8.83 1.84 6.15
CA LEU A 35 -7.83 1.56 5.12
C LEU A 35 -6.96 0.36 5.51
N ARG A 36 -6.53 0.30 6.77
CA ARG A 36 -5.73 -0.81 7.32
C ARG A 36 -6.49 -2.13 7.26
N GLU A 37 -7.80 -2.10 7.55
CA GLU A 37 -8.64 -3.29 7.50
C GLU A 37 -8.87 -3.78 6.07
N MET A 38 -9.13 -2.86 5.12
CA MET A 38 -9.23 -3.22 3.71
C MET A 38 -7.91 -3.82 3.18
N TYR A 39 -6.77 -3.22 3.56
CA TYR A 39 -5.45 -3.77 3.26
C TYR A 39 -5.29 -5.20 3.80
N ARG A 40 -5.60 -5.43 5.08
CA ARG A 40 -5.55 -6.76 5.71
C ARG A 40 -6.40 -7.79 4.96
N ILE A 41 -7.66 -7.45 4.64
CA ILE A 41 -8.58 -8.34 3.93
C ILE A 41 -8.06 -8.70 2.53
N PHE A 42 -7.51 -7.75 1.78
CA PHE A 42 -6.96 -8.03 0.44
C PHE A 42 -5.70 -8.88 0.51
N LYS A 43 -4.82 -8.66 1.51
CA LYS A 43 -3.64 -9.50 1.76
C LYS A 43 -4.03 -10.92 2.13
N GLU A 44 -5.04 -11.11 2.99
CA GLU A 44 -5.57 -12.42 3.37
C GLU A 44 -6.18 -13.20 2.20
N LYS A 45 -6.75 -12.49 1.22
CA LYS A 45 -7.21 -13.08 -0.05
C LYS A 45 -6.08 -13.43 -1.02
N GLY A 46 -4.82 -13.23 -0.63
CA GLY A 46 -3.64 -13.58 -1.42
C GLY A 46 -3.25 -12.54 -2.47
N HIS A 47 -3.78 -11.31 -2.41
CA HIS A 47 -3.38 -10.25 -3.34
C HIS A 47 -2.04 -9.60 -2.95
N ASN A 48 -1.33 -9.07 -3.95
CA ASN A 48 -0.13 -8.27 -3.75
C ASN A 48 -0.53 -6.80 -3.61
N VAL A 49 -0.75 -6.36 -2.37
CA VAL A 49 -1.29 -5.03 -2.07
C VAL A 49 -0.17 -4.12 -1.59
N TRP A 50 -0.08 -2.94 -2.18
CA TRP A 50 0.77 -1.85 -1.75
C TRP A 50 -0.12 -0.67 -1.39
N LEU A 51 -0.01 -0.19 -0.16
CA LEU A 51 -0.79 0.93 0.32
C LEU A 51 0.06 2.19 0.23
N VAL A 52 -0.45 3.24 -0.43
CA VAL A 52 0.17 4.57 -0.44
C VAL A 52 -0.91 5.59 -0.19
N ALA A 53 -0.81 6.33 0.90
CA ALA A 53 -1.84 7.27 1.32
C ALA A 53 -1.25 8.51 2.01
N PRO A 54 -2.05 9.56 2.24
CA PRO A 54 -1.57 10.76 2.91
C PRO A 54 -1.01 10.50 4.32
N ALA A 55 0.02 11.24 4.70
CA ALA A 55 0.57 11.22 6.06
C ALA A 55 -0.45 11.70 7.11
N THR A 56 -1.40 12.56 6.71
CA THR A 56 -2.43 13.16 7.57
C THR A 56 -3.79 13.12 6.88
N LYS A 57 -4.88 13.42 7.60
CA LYS A 57 -6.23 13.48 7.00
C LYS A 57 -6.31 14.55 5.89
N GLN A 58 -6.83 14.18 4.73
CA GLN A 58 -6.97 15.00 3.53
C GLN A 58 -8.38 14.90 2.90
N SER A 59 -9.42 14.62 3.69
CA SER A 59 -10.79 14.52 3.17
C SER A 59 -11.26 15.79 2.48
N GLY A 60 -12.03 15.65 1.40
CA GLY A 60 -12.61 16.78 0.65
C GLY A 60 -11.65 17.50 -0.31
N LYS A 61 -10.48 16.92 -0.60
CA LYS A 61 -9.50 17.50 -1.54
C LYS A 61 -9.84 17.29 -3.02
N GLY A 62 -10.80 16.43 -3.35
CA GLY A 62 -11.18 16.13 -4.73
C GLY A 62 -9.97 15.70 -5.57
N GLY A 63 -9.86 16.21 -6.80
CA GLY A 63 -8.72 15.94 -7.70
C GLY A 63 -7.46 16.79 -7.45
N THR A 64 -7.40 17.56 -6.35
CA THR A 64 -6.25 18.41 -6.04
C THR A 64 -4.99 17.58 -5.86
N SER A 65 -3.89 18.02 -6.46
CA SER A 65 -2.59 17.32 -6.45
C SER A 65 -1.50 18.21 -5.87
N ASP A 66 -1.51 18.39 -4.54
CA ASP A 66 -0.49 19.18 -3.85
C ASP A 66 0.64 18.25 -3.40
N PHE A 67 1.83 18.50 -3.93
CA PHE A 67 3.06 17.85 -3.53
C PHE A 67 3.76 18.68 -2.45
N THR A 68 4.34 18.03 -1.45
CA THR A 68 5.13 18.75 -0.44
C THR A 68 6.35 19.41 -1.07
N THR A 69 6.68 20.61 -0.60
CA THR A 69 7.93 21.31 -0.90
C THR A 69 9.01 21.04 0.14
N GLU A 70 8.68 20.28 1.19
CA GLU A 70 9.56 19.99 2.32
C GLU A 70 10.11 18.57 2.21
N GLY A 71 11.42 18.40 2.41
CA GLY A 71 12.04 17.07 2.45
C GLY A 71 11.52 16.21 3.61
N ASN A 72 11.08 16.85 4.69
CA ASN A 72 10.70 16.20 5.94
C ASN A 72 9.34 16.71 6.43
N LEU A 73 8.64 15.88 7.21
CA LEU A 73 7.39 16.21 7.87
C LEU A 73 7.56 17.38 8.84
N THR A 74 6.75 18.42 8.69
CA THR A 74 6.76 19.62 9.57
C THR A 74 5.95 19.42 10.85
N ALA A 75 5.12 18.38 10.90
CA ALA A 75 4.30 17.91 12.01
C ALA A 75 4.29 16.37 12.00
N PRO A 76 3.97 15.69 13.12
CA PRO A 76 3.80 14.24 13.09
C PRO A 76 2.68 13.83 12.11
N SER A 77 2.76 12.60 11.61
CA SER A 77 1.68 12.00 10.83
C SER A 77 0.44 11.76 11.70
N GLN A 78 -0.67 11.35 11.07
CA GLN A 78 -1.88 10.96 11.78
C GLN A 78 -1.57 9.92 12.88
N TYR A 79 -2.17 10.12 14.05
CA TYR A 79 -1.99 9.29 15.26
C TYR A 79 -0.54 9.18 15.75
N ASP A 80 0.31 10.15 15.41
CA ASP A 80 1.73 10.20 15.80
C ASP A 80 2.52 8.95 15.38
N LEU A 81 2.06 8.25 14.33
CA LEU A 81 2.71 7.03 13.83
C LEU A 81 4.12 7.30 13.30
N ILE A 82 4.33 8.48 12.72
CA ILE A 82 5.60 8.96 12.20
C ILE A 82 5.88 10.32 12.84
N PRO A 83 7.05 10.51 13.48
CA PRO A 83 7.37 11.74 14.16
C PRO A 83 7.65 12.88 13.17
N LYS A 84 7.47 14.12 13.65
CA LYS A 84 7.98 15.32 12.99
C LYS A 84 9.47 15.16 12.68
N GLY A 85 9.89 15.65 11.51
CA GLY A 85 11.27 15.57 11.06
C GLY A 85 11.65 14.27 10.37
N ALA A 86 10.78 13.26 10.33
CA ALA A 86 10.93 12.13 9.42
C ALA A 86 10.78 12.59 7.95
N PRO A 87 11.30 11.85 6.96
CA PRO A 87 11.11 12.20 5.54
C PRO A 87 9.63 12.33 5.15
N SER A 88 9.32 13.20 4.20
CA SER A 88 7.95 13.42 3.70
C SER A 88 7.36 12.24 2.92
N VAL A 89 8.18 11.26 2.56
CA VAL A 89 7.79 9.97 1.98
C VAL A 89 8.49 8.87 2.76
N GLY A 90 7.75 7.84 3.15
CA GLY A 90 8.31 6.72 3.90
C GLY A 90 7.30 5.59 4.07
N HIS A 91 7.75 4.51 4.69
CA HIS A 91 6.89 3.37 4.99
C HIS A 91 6.54 3.30 6.48
N ASP A 92 5.48 2.57 6.79
CA ASP A 92 5.11 2.20 8.13
C ASP A 92 6.24 1.38 8.78
N PRO A 93 6.63 1.66 10.04
CA PRO A 93 7.70 0.92 10.70
C PRO A 93 7.44 -0.58 10.87
N LYS A 94 6.17 -1.02 10.81
CA LYS A 94 5.74 -2.40 11.03
C LYS A 94 5.45 -3.16 9.74
N ASP A 95 5.23 -2.46 8.63
CA ASP A 95 4.93 -3.07 7.33
C ASP A 95 5.50 -2.23 6.18
N SER A 96 6.49 -2.78 5.47
CA SER A 96 7.18 -2.10 4.37
C SER A 96 6.35 -1.94 3.09
N GLN A 97 5.15 -2.53 3.01
CA GLN A 97 4.22 -2.34 1.88
C GLN A 97 3.17 -1.26 2.16
N ILE A 98 3.20 -0.65 3.35
CA ILE A 98 2.34 0.48 3.71
C ILE A 98 3.18 1.74 3.71
N TRP A 99 2.83 2.70 2.87
CA TRP A 99 3.55 3.94 2.66
C TRP A 99 2.68 5.15 2.96
N TYR A 100 3.36 6.20 3.43
CA TYR A 100 2.79 7.53 3.56
C TYR A 100 3.50 8.50 2.62
N TYR A 101 2.76 9.50 2.17
CA TYR A 101 3.32 10.69 1.53
C TYR A 101 2.67 11.95 2.10
N ASN A 102 3.48 13.00 2.31
CA ASN A 102 3.00 14.30 2.77
C ASN A 102 2.37 15.08 1.60
N GLY A 103 1.17 14.70 1.18
CA GLY A 103 0.47 15.35 0.09
C GLY A 103 -0.99 14.96 0.02
N THR A 104 -1.69 15.47 -0.99
CA THR A 104 -3.09 15.10 -1.22
C THR A 104 -3.23 13.67 -1.74
N PRO A 105 -4.44 13.08 -1.72
CA PRO A 105 -4.66 11.71 -2.18
C PRO A 105 -4.24 11.50 -3.64
N ALA A 106 -4.52 12.45 -4.52
CA ALA A 106 -4.06 12.37 -5.91
C ALA A 106 -2.53 12.42 -6.03
N ALA A 107 -1.86 13.28 -5.25
CA ALA A 107 -0.40 13.32 -5.19
C ALA A 107 0.19 11.99 -4.68
N CYS A 108 -0.45 11.35 -3.70
CA CYS A 108 -0.05 10.02 -3.23
C CYS A 108 -0.13 8.97 -4.33
N THR A 109 -1.16 8.99 -5.19
CA THR A 109 -1.28 8.09 -6.34
C THR A 109 -0.14 8.30 -7.35
N PHE A 110 0.21 9.55 -7.67
CA PHE A 110 1.37 9.83 -8.54
C PHE A 110 2.68 9.34 -7.93
N VAL A 111 2.93 9.66 -6.66
CA VAL A 111 4.13 9.18 -5.93
C VAL A 111 4.18 7.65 -5.87
N ALA A 112 3.03 6.99 -5.72
CA ALA A 112 2.96 5.56 -5.74
C ALA A 112 3.43 4.99 -7.09
N LEU A 113 2.86 5.48 -8.19
CA LEU A 113 3.13 5.00 -9.54
C LEU A 113 4.54 5.34 -10.03
N ASP A 114 5.04 6.54 -9.72
CA ASP A 114 6.30 7.05 -10.29
C ASP A 114 7.52 6.73 -9.41
N TYR A 115 7.33 6.47 -8.12
CA TYR A 115 8.42 6.28 -7.16
C TYR A 115 8.31 5.01 -6.33
N VAL A 116 7.19 4.77 -5.65
CA VAL A 116 7.10 3.65 -4.68
C VAL A 116 7.09 2.31 -5.40
N LEU A 117 6.13 2.09 -6.29
CA LEU A 117 5.94 0.80 -6.93
C LEU A 117 7.13 0.40 -7.80
N PRO A 118 7.70 1.28 -8.67
CA PRO A 118 8.82 0.89 -9.52
C PRO A 118 10.11 0.57 -8.76
N LYS A 119 10.28 1.11 -7.55
CA LYS A 119 11.52 0.94 -6.76
C LYS A 119 11.44 -0.15 -5.72
N PHE A 120 10.25 -0.40 -5.17
CA PHE A 120 10.09 -1.26 -4.00
C PHE A 120 9.11 -2.42 -4.22
N ALA A 121 8.13 -2.27 -5.13
CA ALA A 121 7.18 -3.33 -5.41
C ALA A 121 7.76 -4.37 -6.38
N ASN A 122 7.32 -5.61 -6.21
CA ASN A 122 7.59 -6.72 -7.11
C ASN A 122 6.43 -6.94 -8.10
N PHE A 123 5.82 -5.85 -8.58
CA PHE A 123 4.80 -5.92 -9.61
C PHE A 123 5.46 -6.41 -10.91
N SER A 124 4.97 -7.54 -11.43
CA SER A 124 5.39 -8.17 -12.68
C SER A 124 4.62 -7.64 -13.87
#